data_AF-A0A3D5ZTH3-F1
#
_entry.id   AF-A0A3D5ZTH3-F1
#
_cell.length_a   1.000
_cell.length_b   1.000
_cell.length_c   1.000
_cell.angle_alpha   90.00
_cell.angle_beta   90.00
_cell.angle_gamma   90.00
#
_symmetry.space_group_name_H-M   'P 1'
#
loop_
_entity.id
_entity.type
_entity.pdbx_description
1 polymer ?
#
loop_
_entity_poly.entity_id
_entity_poly.type
_entity_poly.pdbx_seq_one_letter_code
_entity_poly.pdbx_strand_id
1 'polypeptide(L)'
;MNKKYYKVVAKCGHVGRHKYYEGTFYVSAENGKIAASKTRNFGRVKHDHKDAILSVTEITRQEFESGRNEFKNERYFSCGNIQEQRRFYDEISEKIKGEMLRENFNQPSSDETRRQKIRYKKSKADLSEKSYAKYAEACLNFAY
;
A
#
# COMPACT_ATOMS: atom_id res chain seq x y z
N MET A 1 16.98 -30.20 -13.39
CA MET A 1 15.66 -29.75 -12.90
C MET A 1 14.83 -29.27 -14.08
N ASN A 2 13.64 -29.85 -14.29
CA ASN A 2 12.75 -29.43 -15.38
C ASN A 2 12.06 -28.11 -15.00
N LYS A 3 12.33 -27.05 -15.77
CA LYS A 3 11.66 -25.76 -15.61
C LYS A 3 10.23 -25.87 -16.18
N LYS A 4 9.27 -25.47 -15.37
CA LYS A 4 7.87 -25.23 -15.76
C LYS A 4 7.59 -23.74 -15.75
N TYR A 5 6.46 -23.33 -16.33
CA TYR A 5 6.04 -21.94 -16.42
C TYR A 5 4.74 -21.74 -15.68
N TYR A 6 4.59 -20.59 -15.03
CA TYR A 6 3.43 -20.29 -14.19
C TYR A 6 2.92 -18.89 -14.44
N LYS A 7 1.59 -18.75 -14.50
CA LYS A 7 0.86 -17.51 -14.30
C LYS A 7 0.50 -17.42 -12.82
N VAL A 8 0.96 -16.38 -12.14
CA VAL A 8 0.71 -16.14 -10.72
C VAL A 8 -0.02 -14.82 -10.57
N VAL A 9 -1.22 -14.85 -10.00
CA VAL A 9 -1.99 -13.63 -9.70
C VAL A 9 -1.76 -13.27 -8.24
N ALA A 10 -1.46 -12.00 -7.95
CA ALA A 10 -1.12 -11.53 -6.62
C ALA A 10 -1.70 -10.14 -6.32
N LYS A 11 -1.86 -9.85 -5.03
CA LYS A 11 -2.28 -8.54 -4.50
C LYS A 11 -1.10 -7.57 -4.54
N CYS A 12 -1.22 -6.52 -5.33
CA CYS A 12 -0.26 -5.43 -5.40
C CYS A 12 -0.76 -4.18 -4.65
N GLY A 13 0.18 -3.43 -4.07
CA GLY A 13 -0.07 -2.25 -3.25
C GLY A 13 -0.12 -0.94 -4.02
N HIS A 14 0.15 0.16 -3.31
CA HIS A 14 0.21 1.52 -3.89
C HIS A 14 -1.06 1.96 -4.64
N VAL A 15 -2.24 1.47 -4.25
CA VAL A 15 -3.54 1.83 -4.88
C VAL A 15 -4.53 2.44 -3.88
N GLY A 16 -4.02 2.93 -2.76
CA GLY A 16 -4.81 3.45 -1.64
C GLY A 16 -5.04 2.42 -0.54
N ARG A 17 -5.65 2.88 0.57
CA ARG A 17 -6.03 2.01 1.69
C ARG A 17 -7.22 1.13 1.30
N HIS A 18 -7.29 -0.06 1.90
CA HIS A 18 -8.41 -1.01 1.72
C HIS A 18 -8.63 -1.45 0.28
N LYS A 19 -7.58 -1.36 -0.53
CA LYS A 19 -7.58 -1.73 -1.94
C LYS A 19 -6.30 -2.48 -2.25
N TYR A 20 -6.39 -3.32 -3.26
CA TYR A 20 -5.22 -3.91 -3.92
C TYR A 20 -5.45 -3.90 -5.42
N TYR A 21 -4.35 -3.91 -6.18
CA TYR A 21 -4.40 -4.14 -7.62
C TYR A 21 -4.13 -5.62 -7.87
N GLU A 22 -4.95 -6.25 -8.70
CA GLU A 22 -4.80 -7.65 -9.08
C GLU A 22 -3.73 -7.81 -10.16
N GLY A 23 -2.48 -8.03 -9.73
CA GLY A 23 -1.33 -8.14 -10.61
C GLY A 23 -1.11 -9.55 -11.12
N THR A 24 -0.91 -9.71 -12.43
CA THR A 24 -0.54 -10.98 -13.05
C THR A 24 0.96 -11.03 -13.31
N PHE A 25 1.63 -12.09 -12.86
CA PHE A 25 3.06 -12.31 -13.04
C PHE A 25 3.32 -13.62 -13.75
N TYR A 26 4.35 -13.66 -14.58
CA TYR A 26 4.75 -14.84 -15.34
C TYR A 26 6.13 -15.29 -14.88
N VAL A 27 6.20 -16.48 -14.27
CA VAL A 27 7.40 -16.97 -13.55
C VAL A 27 7.77 -18.38 -14.01
N SER A 28 9.07 -18.62 -14.24
CA SER A 28 9.61 -19.97 -14.41
C SER A 28 10.13 -20.53 -13.09
N ALA A 29 9.71 -21.75 -12.77
CA ALA A 29 10.04 -22.44 -11.53
C ALA A 29 9.94 -23.96 -11.69
N GLU A 30 10.47 -24.71 -10.74
CA GLU A 30 10.34 -26.18 -10.72
C GLU A 30 8.93 -26.64 -10.37
N ASN A 31 8.25 -25.89 -9.49
CA ASN A 31 6.88 -26.18 -9.06
C ASN A 31 6.15 -24.87 -8.72
N GLY A 32 4.81 -24.95 -8.58
CA GLY A 32 3.97 -23.81 -8.27
C GLY A 32 4.28 -23.15 -6.91
N LYS A 33 4.74 -23.91 -5.91
CA LYS A 33 5.13 -23.35 -4.59
C LYS A 33 6.32 -22.41 -4.73
N ILE A 34 7.33 -22.81 -5.50
CA ILE A 34 8.50 -21.97 -5.78
C ILE A 34 8.09 -20.76 -6.63
N ALA A 35 7.18 -20.92 -7.60
CA ALA A 35 6.66 -19.81 -8.39
C ALA A 35 5.96 -18.76 -7.50
N ALA A 36 5.06 -19.20 -6.61
CA ALA A 36 4.40 -18.34 -5.63
C ALA A 36 5.40 -17.63 -4.72
N SER A 37 6.40 -18.34 -4.22
CA SER A 37 7.44 -17.77 -3.36
C SER A 37 8.28 -16.71 -4.08
N LYS A 38 8.61 -16.93 -5.36
CA LYS A 38 9.31 -15.94 -6.19
C LYS A 38 8.44 -14.71 -6.41
N THR A 39 7.19 -14.89 -6.85
CA THR A 39 6.25 -13.79 -7.07
C THR A 39 6.02 -12.98 -5.80
N ARG A 40 5.98 -13.66 -4.65
CA ARG A 40 5.86 -12.99 -3.36
C ARG A 40 7.01 -12.04 -3.08
N ASN A 41 8.18 -12.14 -3.71
CA ASN A 41 9.29 -11.20 -3.50
C ASN A 41 9.36 -10.10 -4.57
N PHE A 42 8.42 -10.06 -5.51
CA PHE A 42 8.40 -9.03 -6.55
C PHE A 42 7.90 -7.69 -6.02
N GLY A 43 8.47 -6.61 -6.55
CA GLY A 43 8.05 -5.25 -6.19
C GLY A 43 6.54 -5.05 -6.40
N ARG A 44 5.97 -4.15 -5.60
CA ARG A 44 4.52 -3.87 -5.50
C ARG A 44 3.71 -4.97 -4.81
N VAL A 45 4.14 -6.24 -4.78
CA VAL A 45 3.38 -7.30 -4.11
C VAL A 45 3.31 -7.01 -2.61
N LYS A 46 2.15 -7.22 -2.00
CA LYS A 46 1.91 -6.98 -0.57
C LYS A 46 2.54 -8.10 0.27
N HIS A 47 3.86 -8.10 0.43
CA HIS A 47 4.66 -9.17 1.08
C HIS A 47 4.10 -9.64 2.44
N ASP A 48 3.68 -8.68 3.25
CA ASP A 48 3.16 -8.89 4.61
C ASP A 48 1.75 -9.50 4.64
N HIS A 49 1.11 -9.64 3.48
CA HIS A 49 -0.20 -10.24 3.39
C HIS A 49 -0.08 -11.77 3.28
N LYS A 50 -0.65 -12.50 4.25
CA LYS A 50 -0.66 -13.98 4.23
C LYS A 50 -1.32 -14.52 2.95
N ASP A 51 -2.35 -13.83 2.48
CA ASP A 51 -3.13 -14.07 1.27
C ASP A 51 -2.68 -13.19 0.08
N ALA A 52 -1.38 -12.82 0.01
CA ALA A 52 -0.86 -11.99 -1.07
C ALA A 52 -0.93 -12.69 -2.44
N ILE A 53 -0.82 -14.01 -2.50
CA ILE A 53 -0.94 -14.80 -3.73
C ILE A 53 -2.40 -15.26 -3.85
N LEU A 54 -3.04 -14.90 -4.95
CA LEU A 54 -4.44 -15.19 -5.24
C LEU A 54 -4.60 -16.50 -6.00
N SER A 55 -3.75 -16.75 -7.00
CA SER A 55 -3.75 -18.00 -7.76
C SER A 55 -2.39 -18.32 -8.36
N VAL A 56 -2.16 -19.61 -8.62
CA VAL A 56 -0.96 -20.14 -9.29
C VAL A 56 -1.42 -21.18 -10.28
N THR A 57 -1.20 -20.91 -11.56
CA THR A 57 -1.59 -21.81 -12.66
C THR A 57 -0.37 -22.16 -13.48
N GLU A 58 -0.11 -23.46 -13.67
CA GLU A 58 0.91 -23.91 -14.63
C GLU A 58 0.42 -23.59 -16.05
N ILE A 59 1.30 -23.04 -16.88
CA ILE A 59 1.00 -22.60 -18.23
C ILE A 59 2.03 -23.16 -19.20
N THR A 60 1.68 -23.13 -20.48
CA THR A 60 2.60 -23.47 -21.56
C THR A 60 3.70 -22.43 -21.70
N ARG A 61 4.78 -22.81 -22.40
CA ARG A 61 5.87 -21.89 -22.74
C ARG A 61 5.38 -20.72 -23.60
N GLN A 62 4.48 -20.98 -24.54
CA GLN A 62 3.93 -19.95 -25.43
C GLN A 62 3.13 -18.91 -24.64
N GLU A 63 2.26 -19.36 -23.73
CA GLU A 63 1.52 -18.45 -22.83
C GLU A 63 2.45 -17.63 -21.93
N PHE A 64 3.56 -18.23 -21.47
CA PHE A 64 4.56 -17.53 -20.69
C PHE A 64 5.24 -16.41 -21.48
N GLU A 65 5.64 -16.68 -22.73
CA GLU A 65 6.30 -15.69 -23.59
C GLU A 65 5.34 -14.54 -23.94
N SER A 66 4.09 -14.86 -24.33
CA SER A 66 3.04 -13.85 -24.58
C SER A 66 2.74 -13.03 -23.32
N GLY A 67 2.54 -13.68 -22.18
CA GLY A 67 2.25 -13.02 -20.91
C GLY A 67 3.38 -12.11 -20.43
N ARG A 68 4.64 -12.46 -20.69
CA ARG A 68 5.78 -11.58 -20.39
C ARG A 68 5.74 -10.29 -21.20
N ASN A 69 5.18 -10.31 -22.42
CA ASN A 69 4.99 -9.11 -23.22
C ASN A 69 3.81 -8.28 -22.70
N GLU A 70 2.70 -8.92 -22.35
CA GLU A 70 1.56 -8.24 -21.69
C GLU A 70 2.00 -7.52 -20.42
N PHE A 71 2.76 -8.20 -19.55
CA PHE A 71 3.26 -7.63 -18.30
C PHE A 71 4.09 -6.37 -18.51
N LYS A 72 4.94 -6.33 -19.55
CA LYS A 72 5.76 -5.15 -19.88
C LYS A 72 4.92 -3.96 -20.33
N ASN A 73 3.79 -4.24 -20.98
CA ASN A 73 2.88 -3.22 -21.50
C ASN A 73 1.85 -2.77 -20.46
N GLU A 74 1.74 -3.48 -19.33
CA GLU A 74 0.79 -3.15 -18.27
C GLU A 74 1.18 -1.83 -17.58
N ARG A 75 0.33 -0.82 -17.74
CA ARG A 75 0.58 0.55 -17.27
C ARG A 75 0.93 0.60 -15.77
N TYR A 76 0.22 -0.16 -14.94
CA TYR A 76 0.47 -0.24 -13.50
C TYR A 76 1.93 -0.56 -13.13
N PHE A 77 2.56 -1.51 -13.84
CA PHE A 77 3.94 -1.93 -13.55
C PHE A 77 4.98 -0.99 -14.16
N SER A 78 4.60 -0.18 -15.15
CA SER A 78 5.46 0.86 -15.73
C SER A 78 5.62 2.09 -14.82
N CYS A 79 4.63 2.37 -13.95
CA CYS A 79 4.67 3.54 -13.08
C CYS A 79 5.72 3.41 -11.94
N GLY A 80 6.52 4.46 -11.75
CA GLY A 80 7.49 4.55 -10.67
C GLY A 80 6.87 4.97 -9.33
N ASN A 81 5.85 5.83 -9.35
CA ASN A 81 5.26 6.42 -8.14
C ASN A 81 3.72 6.56 -8.21
N ILE A 82 3.12 6.94 -7.09
CA ILE A 82 1.65 7.09 -6.98
C ILE A 82 1.11 8.25 -7.82
N GLN A 83 1.87 9.33 -7.98
CA GLN A 83 1.44 10.50 -8.76
C GLN A 83 1.31 10.14 -10.24
N GLU A 84 2.28 9.41 -10.77
CA GLU A 84 2.26 8.88 -12.13
C GLU A 84 1.12 7.89 -12.33
N GLN A 85 0.96 6.95 -11.40
CA GLN A 85 -0.13 5.97 -11.45
C GLN A 85 -1.52 6.62 -11.49
N ARG A 86 -1.72 7.73 -10.77
CA ARG A 86 -2.97 8.49 -10.78
C ARG A 86 -3.29 9.12 -12.14
N ARG A 87 -2.29 9.41 -12.98
CA ARG A 87 -2.53 9.95 -14.33
C ARG A 87 -3.16 8.93 -15.26
N PHE A 88 -2.91 7.65 -15.00
CA PHE A 88 -3.44 6.52 -15.77
C PHE A 88 -4.47 5.73 -14.97
N TYR A 89 -5.18 6.40 -14.06
CA TYR A 89 -6.10 5.70 -13.16
C TYR A 89 -7.19 4.97 -13.95
N ASP A 90 -7.71 5.56 -15.01
CA ASP A 90 -8.76 4.96 -15.83
C ASP A 90 -8.33 3.61 -16.41
N GLU A 91 -7.10 3.51 -16.96
CA GLU A 91 -6.50 2.27 -17.49
C GLU A 91 -6.26 1.20 -16.41
N ILE A 92 -6.04 1.61 -15.15
CA ILE A 92 -5.63 0.71 -14.05
C ILE A 92 -6.83 0.29 -13.20
N SER A 93 -7.87 1.11 -13.16
CA SER A 93 -8.96 1.05 -12.17
C SER A 93 -9.75 -0.26 -12.18
N GLU A 94 -9.92 -0.89 -13.35
CA GLU A 94 -10.67 -2.14 -13.50
C GLU A 94 -10.10 -3.31 -12.68
N LYS A 95 -8.76 -3.32 -12.53
CA LYS A 95 -8.02 -4.33 -11.76
C LYS A 95 -7.83 -3.95 -10.29
N ILE A 96 -8.27 -2.76 -9.88
CA ILE A 96 -8.27 -2.36 -8.48
C ILE A 96 -9.50 -2.96 -7.78
N LYS A 97 -9.25 -3.79 -6.77
CA LYS A 97 -10.30 -4.46 -5.98
C LYS A 97 -10.30 -3.95 -4.54
N GLY A 98 -11.47 -4.04 -3.90
CA GLY A 98 -11.60 -3.80 -2.47
C GLY A 98 -10.94 -4.92 -1.67
N GLU A 99 -10.29 -4.56 -0.56
CA GLU A 99 -9.72 -5.51 0.39
C GLU A 99 -10.58 -5.54 1.65
N MET A 100 -11.07 -6.72 2.03
CA MET A 100 -11.75 -6.92 3.31
C MET A 100 -10.83 -6.49 4.46
N LEU A 101 -11.37 -5.76 5.42
CA LEU A 101 -10.61 -5.23 6.55
C LEU A 101 -10.06 -6.39 7.38
N ARG A 102 -8.76 -6.35 7.73
CA ARG A 102 -8.25 -7.21 8.82
C ARG A 102 -8.53 -6.54 10.17
N GLU A 103 -8.51 -7.32 11.23
CA GLU A 103 -8.88 -6.90 12.58
C GLU A 103 -8.04 -5.73 13.15
N ASN A 104 -6.80 -5.53 12.68
CA ASN A 104 -5.89 -4.48 13.17
C ASN A 104 -5.95 -3.13 12.42
N PHE A 105 -6.98 -2.89 11.59
CA PHE A 105 -7.04 -1.73 10.68
C PHE A 105 -7.61 -0.42 11.26
N ASN A 106 -8.16 -0.43 12.49
CA ASN A 106 -8.65 0.78 13.17
C ASN A 106 -7.54 1.72 13.65
N GLN A 107 -6.27 1.39 13.40
CA GLN A 107 -5.18 2.29 13.72
C GLN A 107 -5.19 3.51 12.77
N PRO A 108 -5.08 4.73 13.34
CA PRO A 108 -4.99 5.95 12.54
C PRO A 108 -3.82 5.85 11.55
N SER A 109 -3.97 6.44 10.36
CA SER A 109 -2.86 6.51 9.42
C SER A 109 -1.65 7.22 10.06
N SER A 110 -0.45 7.00 9.54
CA SER A 110 0.73 7.73 9.99
C SER A 110 0.53 9.25 9.89
N ASP A 111 -0.17 9.71 8.85
CA ASP A 111 -0.56 11.11 8.69
C ASP A 111 -1.59 11.57 9.72
N GLU A 112 -2.61 10.76 10.02
CA GLU A 112 -3.60 11.11 11.04
C GLU A 112 -2.94 11.17 12.42
N THR A 113 -2.07 10.20 12.73
CA THR A 113 -1.25 10.17 13.94
C THR A 113 -0.35 11.41 14.03
N ARG A 114 0.29 11.80 12.91
CA ARG A 114 1.10 13.02 12.82
C ARG A 114 0.25 14.28 13.06
N ARG A 115 -0.92 14.37 12.43
CA ARG A 115 -1.88 15.49 12.62
C ARG A 115 -2.37 15.56 14.06
N GLN A 116 -2.68 14.43 14.69
CA GLN A 116 -3.05 14.35 16.11
C GLN A 116 -1.92 14.86 17.01
N LYS A 117 -0.67 14.42 16.79
CA LYS A 117 0.50 14.93 17.53
C LYS A 117 0.67 16.44 17.38
N ILE A 118 0.48 16.98 16.16
CA ILE A 118 0.56 18.44 15.92
C ILE A 118 -0.56 19.18 16.68
N ARG A 119 -1.81 18.69 16.60
CA ARG A 119 -2.95 19.25 17.33
C ARG A 119 -2.70 19.26 18.84
N TYR A 120 -2.22 18.16 19.39
CA TYR A 120 -1.88 18.05 20.82
C TYR A 120 -0.83 19.06 21.26
N LYS A 121 0.26 19.22 20.48
CA LYS A 121 1.31 20.21 20.78
C LYS A 121 0.78 21.64 20.77
N LYS A 122 -0.05 22.01 19.79
CA LYS A 122 -0.69 23.33 19.72
C LYS A 122 -1.58 23.59 20.94
N SER A 123 -2.49 22.66 21.25
CA SER A 123 -3.38 22.78 22.40
C SER A 123 -2.62 22.95 23.73
N LYS A 124 -1.49 22.26 23.92
CA LYS A 124 -0.65 22.41 25.11
C LYS A 124 0.04 23.78 25.20
N ALA A 125 0.48 24.34 24.07
CA ALA A 125 1.04 25.69 24.03
C ALA A 125 -0.02 26.75 24.37
N ASP A 126 -1.21 26.65 23.77
CA ASP A 126 -2.33 27.57 24.04
C ASP A 126 -2.75 27.53 25.53
N LEU A 127 -2.75 26.34 26.15
CA LEU A 127 -3.02 26.18 27.58
C LEU A 127 -1.96 26.86 28.46
N SER A 128 -0.69 26.74 28.08
CA SER A 128 0.42 27.41 28.78
C SER A 128 0.26 28.93 28.70
N GLU A 129 0.01 29.47 27.51
CA GLU A 129 -0.14 30.91 27.27
C GLU A 129 -1.31 31.50 28.07
N LYS A 130 -2.47 30.81 28.06
CA LYS A 130 -3.63 31.19 28.90
C LYS A 130 -3.32 31.14 30.39
N SER A 131 -2.53 30.17 30.84
CA SER A 131 -2.13 30.08 32.25
C SER A 131 -1.27 31.29 32.64
N TYR A 132 -0.27 31.65 31.84
CA TYR A 132 0.57 32.83 32.09
C TYR A 132 -0.22 34.13 32.07
N ALA A 133 -1.15 34.30 31.12
CA ALA A 133 -2.02 35.46 31.06
C ALA A 133 -2.86 35.61 32.36
N LYS A 134 -3.43 34.51 32.85
CA LYS A 134 -4.18 34.48 34.12
C LYS A 134 -3.30 34.85 35.33
N TYR A 135 -2.06 34.35 35.38
CA TYR A 135 -1.12 34.71 36.44
C TYR A 135 -0.76 36.20 36.40
N ALA A 136 -0.50 36.76 35.20
CA ALA A 136 -0.21 38.18 35.03
C ALA A 136 -1.38 39.08 35.47
N GLU A 137 -2.61 38.71 35.10
CA GLU A 137 -3.83 39.40 35.51
C GLU A 137 -4.03 39.36 37.03
N ALA A 138 -3.77 38.21 37.67
CA ALA A 138 -3.81 38.10 39.12
C ALA A 138 -2.78 39.00 39.82
N CYS A 139 -1.54 39.08 39.31
CA CYS A 139 -0.52 39.96 39.87
C CYS A 139 -0.89 41.45 39.75
N LEU A 140 -1.52 41.86 38.65
CA LEU A 140 -2.00 43.24 38.46
C LEU A 140 -3.13 43.60 39.44
N ASN A 141 -4.04 42.66 39.71
CA ASN A 141 -5.17 42.88 40.61
C ASN A 141 -4.77 42.90 42.11
N PHE A 142 -3.59 42.41 42.47
CA PHE A 142 -3.04 42.48 43.84
C PHE A 142 -2.16 43.71 44.10
N ALA A 143 -1.88 44.52 43.08
CA ALA A 143 -1.00 45.69 43.15
C ALA A 143 -1.75 47.03 43.37
N TYR A 144 -3.07 46.98 43.57
CA TYR A 144 -3.94 48.10 43.97
C TYR A 144 -4.63 47.76 45.29
#